data_AF-A0AAV4TDC5-F1
#
_entry.id   AF-A0AAV4TDC5-F1
#
_cell.length_a   1.000
_cell.length_b   1.000
_cell.length_c   1.000
_cell.angle_alpha   90.00
_cell.angle_beta   90.00
_cell.angle_gamma   90.00
#
_symmetry.space_group_name_H-M   'P 1'
#
loop_
_entity.id
_entity.type
_entity.pdbx_description
1 polymer ?
#
loop_
_entity_poly.entity_id
_entity_poly.type
_entity_poly.pdbx_seq_one_letter_code
_entity_poly.pdbx_strand_id
1 'polypeptide(L)'
;MQMTISAVLRYVMDSAGIYRVGNSMALVACKMPRSSELSDFEKGIIIGYHKCGRSLRDISSDLKYPKSTVAYVIKKWKVSDDCRNVPRVGRPTKLGDRDRRVLTREIRKNRTQPMALIREEFQQASGSIVSMNTIRKEAHLHGFHGRAAAHKPLITKSNRAARNLNRIYSTIIPLNSIMPLQIRPEQTRKFRYTLSAKSIGASLNVGGREKERGFRSLASDRQEFSGPLPGFR
;
A
#
# COMPACT_ATOMS: atom_id res chain seq x y z
N MET A 1 30.89 -48.54 -44.51
CA MET A 1 30.07 -47.75 -45.45
C MET A 1 28.87 -48.62 -45.80
N GLN A 2 27.60 -48.25 -45.66
CA GLN A 2 26.96 -46.95 -45.80
C GLN A 2 25.84 -46.86 -44.74
N MET A 3 25.84 -45.82 -43.91
CA MET A 3 24.65 -45.48 -43.14
C MET A 3 23.60 -44.98 -44.14
N THR A 4 22.45 -45.64 -44.19
CA THR A 4 21.34 -45.25 -45.05
C THR A 4 20.90 -43.84 -44.67
N ILE A 5 20.86 -42.97 -45.68
CA ILE A 5 20.53 -41.53 -45.64
C ILE A 5 19.13 -41.24 -45.02
N SER A 6 18.35 -42.27 -44.71
CA SER A 6 17.00 -42.17 -44.15
C SER A 6 16.95 -41.69 -42.69
N ALA A 7 17.99 -41.95 -41.88
CA ALA A 7 17.95 -41.69 -40.44
C ALA A 7 18.39 -40.26 -40.04
N VAL A 8 19.10 -39.54 -40.90
CA VAL A 8 19.78 -38.28 -40.51
C VAL A 8 19.00 -37.02 -40.94
N LEU A 9 17.95 -37.12 -41.76
CA LEU A 9 17.40 -35.94 -42.45
C LEU A 9 15.89 -35.70 -42.35
N ARG A 10 15.22 -35.95 -41.21
CA ARG A 10 13.87 -35.37 -40.98
C ARG A 10 13.59 -34.90 -39.55
N TYR A 11 14.61 -34.33 -38.92
CA TYR A 11 14.42 -33.45 -37.76
C TYR A 11 15.00 -32.05 -38.07
N VAL A 12 14.68 -31.51 -39.25
CA VAL A 12 14.79 -30.07 -39.46
C VAL A 12 13.58 -29.46 -38.78
N MET A 13 13.79 -28.93 -37.58
CA MET A 13 12.78 -28.21 -36.83
C MET A 13 12.36 -26.98 -37.64
N ASP A 14 11.25 -27.10 -38.36
CA ASP A 14 10.63 -25.95 -38.99
C ASP A 14 9.92 -25.13 -37.90
N SER A 15 10.07 -23.81 -37.94
CA SER A 15 9.65 -22.87 -36.88
C SER A 15 8.12 -22.79 -36.68
N ALA A 16 7.37 -23.67 -37.35
CA ALA A 16 5.91 -23.75 -37.37
C ALA A 16 5.32 -24.80 -36.40
N GLY A 17 6.13 -25.63 -35.72
CA GLY A 17 5.62 -26.57 -34.72
C GLY A 17 4.78 -27.73 -35.29
N ILE A 18 5.07 -28.16 -36.52
CA ILE A 18 4.36 -29.25 -37.20
C ILE A 18 5.27 -30.48 -37.21
N TYR A 19 4.87 -31.56 -36.53
CA TYR A 19 5.54 -32.86 -36.63
C TYR A 19 4.64 -33.83 -37.42
N ARG A 20 5.22 -34.51 -38.41
CA ARG A 20 4.55 -35.60 -39.11
C ARG A 20 4.72 -36.89 -38.32
N VAL A 21 3.62 -37.47 -37.83
CA VAL A 21 3.57 -38.89 -37.42
C VAL A 21 2.74 -39.61 -38.48
N GLY A 22 3.39 -40.17 -39.50
CA GLY A 22 2.70 -40.84 -40.61
C GLY A 22 1.89 -39.90 -41.52
N ASN A 23 0.76 -40.40 -42.05
CA ASN A 23 -0.14 -39.67 -42.97
C ASN A 23 -1.16 -38.76 -42.26
N SER A 24 -1.19 -38.72 -40.94
CA SER A 24 -2.06 -37.83 -40.17
C SER A 24 -1.29 -36.57 -39.75
N MET A 25 -1.78 -35.42 -40.21
CA MET A 25 -1.30 -34.11 -39.77
C MET A 25 -1.85 -33.81 -38.37
N ALA A 26 -1.01 -33.95 -37.33
CA ALA A 26 -1.33 -33.42 -36.01
C ALA A 26 -0.84 -31.98 -35.91
N LEU A 27 -1.76 -31.01 -35.90
CA LEU A 27 -1.47 -29.62 -35.56
C LEU A 27 -1.37 -29.50 -34.05
N VAL A 28 -0.16 -29.31 -33.53
CA VAL A 28 -0.01 -28.78 -32.17
C VAL A 28 -0.43 -27.32 -32.20
N ALA A 29 -1.48 -26.99 -31.43
CA ALA A 29 -1.87 -25.60 -31.21
C ALA A 29 -0.72 -24.87 -30.50
N CYS A 30 0.18 -24.27 -31.27
CA CYS A 30 1.23 -23.41 -30.75
C CYS A 30 0.55 -22.21 -30.08
N LYS A 31 0.61 -22.18 -28.75
CA LYS A 31 0.13 -21.06 -27.96
C LYS A 31 1.04 -19.87 -28.23
N MET A 32 0.63 -18.99 -29.15
CA MET A 32 1.42 -17.81 -29.49
C MET A 32 1.71 -17.00 -28.22
N PRO A 33 2.97 -16.58 -27.99
CA PRO A 33 3.29 -15.71 -26.88
C PRO A 33 2.45 -14.44 -27.00
N ARG A 34 1.81 -14.03 -25.90
CA ARG A 34 1.09 -12.75 -25.88
C ARG A 34 2.12 -11.66 -26.14
N SER A 35 1.84 -10.79 -27.12
CA SER A 35 2.71 -9.67 -27.42
C SER A 35 2.80 -8.75 -26.20
N SER A 36 4.01 -8.51 -25.71
CA SER A 36 4.28 -7.45 -24.75
C SER A 36 4.04 -6.09 -25.43
N GLU A 37 3.60 -5.12 -24.64
CA GLU A 37 3.52 -3.74 -25.12
C GLU A 37 4.94 -3.20 -25.35
N LEU A 38 5.13 -2.39 -26.41
CA LEU A 38 6.42 -1.75 -26.67
C LEU A 38 6.76 -0.78 -25.54
N SER A 39 8.04 -0.75 -25.17
CA SER A 39 8.61 0.26 -24.30
C SER A 39 8.54 1.63 -24.96
N ASP A 40 8.47 2.69 -24.14
CA ASP A 40 8.45 4.05 -24.65
C ASP A 40 9.75 4.42 -25.38
N PHE A 41 10.86 3.79 -24.99
CA PHE A 41 12.14 3.93 -25.70
C PHE A 41 12.10 3.30 -27.10
N GLU A 42 11.56 2.09 -27.24
CA GLU A 42 11.45 1.40 -28.53
C GLU A 42 10.54 2.17 -29.51
N LYS A 43 9.44 2.75 -28.99
CA LYS A 43 8.58 3.65 -29.77
C LYS A 43 9.35 4.91 -30.19
N GLY A 44 10.18 5.46 -29.32
CA GLY A 44 11.07 6.58 -29.63
C GLY A 44 12.03 6.27 -30.79
N ILE A 45 12.62 5.07 -30.81
CA ILE A 45 13.47 4.61 -31.92
C ILE A 45 12.66 4.57 -33.23
N ILE A 46 11.46 3.96 -33.22
CA ILE A 46 10.58 3.89 -34.40
C ILE A 46 10.29 5.29 -34.96
N ILE A 47 9.97 6.26 -34.09
CA ILE A 47 9.73 7.65 -34.49
C ILE A 47 10.99 8.28 -35.06
N GLY A 48 12.17 8.03 -34.45
CA GLY A 48 13.46 8.49 -34.94
C GLY A 48 13.72 8.05 -36.37
N TYR A 49 13.54 6.76 -36.66
CA TYR A 49 13.66 6.24 -38.03
C TYR A 49 12.67 6.88 -39.00
N HIS A 50 11.43 7.09 -38.58
CA HIS A 50 10.41 7.78 -39.39
C HIS A 50 10.79 9.23 -39.67
N LYS A 51 11.35 9.96 -38.69
CA LYS A 51 11.87 11.33 -38.88
C LYS A 51 13.04 11.38 -39.86
N CYS A 52 13.85 10.32 -39.92
CA CYS A 52 14.91 10.15 -40.91
C CYS A 52 14.39 9.78 -42.32
N GLY A 53 13.07 9.71 -42.55
CA GLY A 53 12.48 9.43 -43.86
C GLY A 53 12.51 7.95 -44.28
N ARG A 54 12.77 7.02 -43.36
CA ARG A 54 12.75 5.57 -43.67
C ARG A 54 11.34 5.06 -43.93
N SER A 55 11.20 4.12 -44.86
CA SER A 55 9.89 3.52 -45.17
C SER A 55 9.42 2.58 -44.06
N LEU A 56 8.11 2.35 -43.94
CA LEU A 56 7.56 1.42 -42.95
C LEU A 56 8.12 0.00 -43.06
N ARG A 57 8.47 -0.43 -44.28
CA ARG A 57 9.02 -1.76 -44.54
C ARG A 57 10.45 -1.85 -43.99
N ASP A 58 11.27 -0.83 -44.26
CA ASP A 58 12.66 -0.79 -43.80
C ASP A 58 12.72 -0.78 -42.28
N ILE A 59 11.90 0.07 -41.63
CA ILE A 59 11.81 0.13 -40.16
C ILE A 59 11.41 -1.23 -39.56
N SER A 60 10.44 -1.91 -40.20
CA SER A 60 9.99 -3.22 -39.77
C SER A 60 11.08 -4.29 -39.91
N SER A 61 11.82 -4.27 -41.01
CA SER A 61 12.94 -5.17 -41.26
C SER A 61 14.11 -4.93 -40.30
N ASP A 62 14.47 -3.66 -40.06
CA ASP A 62 15.60 -3.27 -39.21
C ASP A 62 15.34 -3.58 -37.73
N LEU A 63 14.16 -3.19 -37.23
CA LEU A 63 13.79 -3.35 -35.80
C LEU A 63 13.13 -4.70 -35.50
N LYS A 64 12.84 -5.51 -36.52
CA LYS A 64 12.15 -6.82 -36.41
C LYS A 64 10.77 -6.73 -35.75
N TYR A 65 10.12 -5.56 -35.81
CA TYR A 65 8.73 -5.39 -35.38
C TYR A 65 7.79 -5.59 -36.56
N PRO A 66 6.57 -6.12 -36.35
CA PRO A 66 5.60 -6.27 -37.42
C PRO A 66 5.19 -4.89 -37.96
N LYS A 67 5.01 -4.80 -39.28
CA LYS A 67 4.62 -3.57 -39.99
C LYS A 67 3.39 -2.88 -39.39
N SER A 68 2.43 -3.65 -38.88
CA SER A 68 1.21 -3.15 -38.22
C SER A 68 1.53 -2.34 -36.97
N THR A 69 2.48 -2.80 -36.15
CA THR A 69 2.90 -2.10 -34.93
C THR A 69 3.64 -0.81 -35.26
N VAL A 70 4.56 -0.84 -36.22
CA VAL A 70 5.28 0.36 -36.69
C VAL A 70 4.29 1.41 -37.21
N ALA A 71 3.35 1.00 -38.05
CA ALA A 71 2.31 1.87 -38.58
C ALA A 71 1.40 2.44 -37.46
N TYR A 72 1.05 1.63 -36.45
CA TYR A 72 0.26 2.08 -35.30
C TYR A 72 0.98 3.17 -34.50
N VAL A 73 2.27 2.95 -34.19
CA VAL A 73 3.08 3.93 -33.43
C VAL A 73 3.17 5.26 -34.18
N ILE A 74 3.47 5.23 -35.48
CA ILE A 74 3.55 6.43 -36.31
C ILE A 74 2.19 7.14 -36.41
N LYS A 75 1.10 6.39 -36.62
CA LYS A 75 -0.25 6.95 -36.66
C LYS A 75 -0.61 7.64 -35.34
N LYS A 76 -0.34 6.98 -34.21
CA LYS A 76 -0.60 7.53 -32.87
C LYS A 76 0.21 8.80 -32.62
N TRP A 77 1.50 8.78 -32.97
CA TRP A 77 2.37 9.95 -32.87
C TRP A 77 1.83 11.13 -33.69
N LYS A 78 1.41 10.92 -34.94
CA LYS A 78 0.85 11.99 -35.79
C LYS A 78 -0.42 12.64 -35.23
N VAL A 79 -1.20 11.92 -34.41
CA VAL A 79 -2.47 12.40 -33.86
C VAL A 79 -2.29 13.08 -32.51
N SER A 80 -1.44 12.52 -31.65
CA SER A 80 -1.34 12.93 -30.24
C SER A 80 0.01 13.53 -29.86
N ASP A 81 0.98 13.57 -30.78
CA ASP A 81 2.40 13.88 -30.57
C ASP A 81 3.12 13.06 -29.47
N ASP A 82 2.40 12.12 -28.85
CA ASP A 82 2.84 11.26 -27.78
C ASP A 82 2.72 9.78 -28.16
N CYS A 83 3.66 8.98 -27.69
CA CYS A 83 3.71 7.55 -27.93
C CYS A 83 3.50 6.71 -26.66
N ARG A 84 3.48 7.34 -25.49
CA ARG A 84 3.28 6.66 -24.21
C ARG A 84 1.95 5.90 -24.17
N ASN A 85 1.95 4.72 -23.57
CA ASN A 85 0.72 3.96 -23.42
C ASN A 85 -0.16 4.58 -22.33
N VAL A 86 -1.39 4.92 -22.70
CA VAL A 86 -2.38 5.40 -21.73
C VAL A 86 -2.82 4.21 -20.89
N PRO A 87 -2.80 4.29 -19.55
CA PRO A 87 -3.31 3.23 -18.72
C PRO A 87 -4.78 2.98 -19.06
N ARG A 88 -5.17 1.71 -19.11
CA ARG A 88 -6.56 1.34 -19.38
C ARG A 88 -7.42 1.86 -18.22
N VAL A 89 -8.54 2.51 -18.55
CA VAL A 89 -9.48 3.11 -17.58
C VAL A 89 -10.15 2.10 -16.62
N GLY A 90 -9.89 0.80 -16.80
CA GLY A 90 -10.46 -0.27 -15.99
C GLY A 90 -11.96 -0.46 -16.24
N ARG A 91 -12.58 -1.29 -15.41
CA ARG A 91 -14.03 -1.52 -15.46
C ARG A 91 -14.75 -0.40 -14.71
N PRO A 92 -15.76 0.26 -15.29
CA PRO A 92 -16.53 1.28 -14.57
C PRO A 92 -17.21 0.69 -13.33
N THR A 93 -17.29 1.49 -12.28
CA THR A 93 -17.96 1.13 -11.03
C THR A 93 -19.47 1.11 -11.21
N LYS A 94 -20.17 0.31 -10.40
CA LYS A 94 -21.64 0.23 -10.45
C LYS A 94 -22.33 1.49 -9.90
N LEU A 95 -21.68 2.19 -8.97
CA LEU A 95 -22.21 3.42 -8.37
C LEU A 95 -21.80 4.63 -9.21
N GLY A 96 -22.77 5.49 -9.48
CA GLY A 96 -22.53 6.82 -10.03
C GLY A 96 -22.26 7.88 -8.96
N ASP A 97 -22.02 9.12 -9.38
CA ASP A 97 -21.71 10.22 -8.44
C ASP A 97 -22.90 10.60 -7.55
N ARG A 98 -24.14 10.46 -8.05
CA ARG A 98 -25.35 10.65 -7.25
C ARG A 98 -25.41 9.64 -6.11
N ASP A 99 -25.18 8.37 -6.42
CA ASP A 99 -25.22 7.27 -5.46
C ASP A 99 -24.14 7.46 -4.38
N ARG A 100 -22.92 7.86 -4.78
CA ARG A 100 -21.84 8.17 -3.84
C ARG A 100 -22.21 9.26 -2.85
N ARG A 101 -22.89 10.32 -3.31
CA ARG A 101 -23.40 11.39 -2.44
C ARG A 101 -24.46 10.88 -1.47
N VAL A 102 -25.40 10.06 -1.95
CA VAL A 102 -26.43 9.44 -1.11
C VAL A 102 -25.78 8.55 -0.04
N LEU A 103 -24.86 7.67 -0.44
CA LEU A 103 -24.15 6.79 0.48
C LEU A 103 -23.38 7.57 1.55
N THR A 104 -22.67 8.62 1.14
CA THR A 104 -21.92 9.50 2.07
C THR A 104 -22.86 10.17 3.07
N ARG A 105 -24.06 10.57 2.62
CA ARG A 105 -25.08 11.17 3.50
C ARG A 105 -25.61 10.16 4.50
N GLU A 106 -25.98 8.95 4.07
CA GLU A 106 -26.50 7.91 4.97
C GLU A 106 -25.46 7.49 6.02
N ILE A 107 -24.21 7.26 5.63
CA ILE A 107 -23.11 6.95 6.58
C ILE A 107 -22.91 8.08 7.60
N ARG A 108 -23.04 9.35 7.17
CA ARG A 108 -22.85 10.51 8.06
C ARG A 108 -23.99 10.69 9.05
N LYS A 109 -25.23 10.32 8.68
CA LYS A 109 -26.37 10.35 9.61
C LYS A 109 -26.10 9.43 10.80
N ASN A 110 -25.70 8.19 10.55
CA ASN A 110 -25.50 7.18 11.59
C ASN A 110 -24.16 6.46 11.46
N ARG A 111 -23.10 7.00 12.09
CA ARG A 111 -21.72 6.50 11.93
C ARG A 111 -21.44 5.14 12.55
N THR A 112 -22.28 4.70 13.48
CA THR A 112 -22.13 3.44 14.23
C THR A 112 -22.97 2.29 13.66
N GLN A 113 -23.77 2.55 12.61
CA GLN A 113 -24.63 1.54 12.03
C GLN A 113 -23.82 0.41 11.37
N PRO A 114 -24.33 -0.84 11.42
CA PRO A 114 -23.74 -1.94 10.69
C PRO A 114 -23.92 -1.74 9.18
N MET A 115 -22.93 -2.21 8.41
CA MET A 115 -22.89 -2.04 6.95
C MET A 115 -24.09 -2.68 6.21
N ALA A 116 -24.73 -3.69 6.82
CA ALA A 116 -25.93 -4.33 6.27
C ALA A 116 -27.13 -3.37 6.24
N LEU A 117 -27.37 -2.65 7.34
CA LEU A 117 -28.47 -1.66 7.40
C LEU A 117 -28.19 -0.47 6.49
N ILE A 118 -26.93 0.00 6.44
CA ILE A 118 -26.52 1.06 5.51
C ILE A 118 -26.79 0.66 4.06
N ARG A 119 -26.61 -0.62 3.70
CA ARG A 119 -26.98 -1.12 2.38
C ARG A 119 -28.47 -0.99 2.11
N GLU A 120 -29.30 -1.41 3.05
CA GLU A 120 -30.76 -1.39 2.90
C GLU A 120 -31.28 0.05 2.79
N GLU A 121 -30.80 0.96 3.64
CA GLU A 121 -31.14 2.38 3.58
C GLU A 121 -30.66 3.03 2.27
N PHE A 122 -29.43 2.72 1.84
CA PHE A 122 -28.91 3.17 0.55
C PHE A 122 -29.76 2.64 -0.62
N GLN A 123 -30.16 1.37 -0.56
CA GLN A 123 -30.98 0.73 -1.58
C GLN A 123 -32.33 1.45 -1.72
N GLN A 124 -32.96 1.76 -0.59
CA GLN A 124 -34.23 2.48 -0.54
C GLN A 124 -34.09 3.92 -1.08
N ALA A 125 -32.98 4.59 -0.77
CA ALA A 125 -32.76 5.98 -1.19
C ALA A 125 -32.30 6.15 -2.65
N SER A 126 -31.47 5.24 -3.16
CA SER A 126 -30.88 5.31 -4.51
C SER A 126 -31.59 4.44 -5.55
N GLY A 127 -32.29 3.38 -5.12
CA GLY A 127 -32.88 2.37 -6.01
C GLY A 127 -31.89 1.39 -6.65
N SER A 128 -30.57 1.62 -6.52
CA SER A 128 -29.53 0.83 -7.18
C SER A 128 -29.11 -0.41 -6.37
N ILE A 129 -29.40 -1.61 -6.86
CA ILE A 129 -29.07 -2.90 -6.20
C ILE A 129 -27.55 -3.11 -6.12
N VAL A 130 -26.95 -2.99 -4.92
CA VAL A 130 -25.50 -3.16 -4.74
C VAL A 130 -25.12 -4.15 -3.63
N SER A 131 -23.96 -4.77 -3.81
CA SER A 131 -23.39 -5.68 -2.82
C SER A 131 -22.79 -4.93 -1.62
N MET A 132 -22.72 -5.59 -0.46
CA MET A 132 -22.05 -5.05 0.75
C MET A 132 -20.58 -4.73 0.46
N ASN A 133 -19.90 -5.55 -0.34
CA ASN A 133 -18.50 -5.33 -0.67
C ASN A 133 -18.33 -4.06 -1.52
N THR A 134 -19.26 -3.78 -2.43
CA THR A 134 -19.25 -2.54 -3.22
C THR A 134 -19.39 -1.32 -2.30
N ILE A 135 -20.37 -1.35 -1.39
CA ILE A 135 -20.58 -0.27 -0.41
C ILE A 135 -19.35 -0.08 0.46
N ARG A 136 -18.77 -1.17 1.00
CA ARG A 136 -17.57 -1.09 1.85
C ARG A 136 -16.37 -0.51 1.10
N LYS A 137 -16.16 -0.91 -0.17
CA LYS A 137 -15.10 -0.35 -1.01
C LYS A 137 -15.27 1.14 -1.23
N GLU A 138 -16.47 1.58 -1.56
CA GLU A 138 -16.78 3.00 -1.81
C GLU A 138 -16.70 3.82 -0.50
N ALA A 139 -17.17 3.27 0.62
CA ALA A 139 -17.02 3.89 1.94
C ALA A 139 -15.53 4.09 2.31
N HIS A 140 -14.69 3.08 2.07
CA HIS A 140 -13.25 3.17 2.29
C HIS A 140 -12.59 4.20 1.35
N LEU A 141 -13.01 4.26 0.08
CA LEU A 141 -12.52 5.27 -0.87
C LEU A 141 -12.84 6.70 -0.40
N HIS A 142 -13.99 6.88 0.26
CA HIS A 142 -14.39 8.14 0.89
C HIS A 142 -13.79 8.36 2.30
N GLY A 143 -12.90 7.48 2.78
CA GLY A 143 -12.19 7.63 4.06
C GLY A 143 -13.00 7.19 5.30
N PHE A 144 -14.15 6.54 5.12
CA PHE A 144 -14.88 5.97 6.24
C PHE A 144 -14.29 4.62 6.62
N HIS A 145 -13.86 4.51 7.87
CA HIS A 145 -13.32 3.27 8.42
C HIS A 145 -14.01 2.94 9.74
N GLY A 146 -14.37 1.67 9.92
CA GLY A 146 -14.74 1.16 11.24
C GLY A 146 -13.49 1.14 12.12
N ARG A 147 -13.46 1.97 13.15
CA ARG A 147 -12.39 1.99 14.16
C ARG A 147 -13.00 1.90 15.54
N ALA A 148 -12.41 1.06 16.40
CA ALA A 148 -12.72 1.10 17.82
C ALA A 148 -12.12 2.36 18.43
N ALA A 149 -12.84 2.99 19.36
CA ALA A 149 -12.26 4.07 20.16
C ALA A 149 -11.06 3.52 20.95
N ALA A 150 -9.96 4.25 20.94
CA ALA A 150 -8.79 3.87 21.74
C ALA A 150 -9.18 3.82 23.22
N HIS A 151 -8.82 2.73 23.90
CA HIS A 151 -8.99 2.60 25.35
C HIS A 151 -8.19 3.70 26.05
N LYS A 152 -8.87 4.54 26.83
CA LYS A 152 -8.23 5.57 27.63
C LYS A 152 -7.95 4.98 29.02
N PRO A 153 -6.70 4.95 29.50
CA PRO A 153 -6.43 4.48 30.85
C PRO A 153 -7.17 5.35 31.87
N LEU A 154 -7.64 4.73 32.95
CA LEU A 154 -8.27 5.45 34.05
C LEU A 154 -7.23 6.35 34.72
N ILE A 155 -7.46 7.66 34.66
CA ILE A 155 -6.55 8.66 35.23
C ILE A 155 -6.98 8.94 36.67
N THR A 156 -6.02 8.90 37.60
CA THR A 156 -6.24 9.31 39.00
C THR A 156 -6.65 10.79 39.08
N LYS A 157 -7.35 11.19 40.15
CA LYS A 157 -7.81 12.58 40.34
C LYS A 157 -6.65 13.59 40.27
N SER A 158 -5.51 13.26 40.88
CA SER A 158 -4.28 14.08 40.86
C SER A 158 -3.73 14.26 39.44
N ASN A 159 -3.57 13.16 38.68
CA ASN A 159 -3.04 13.22 37.31
C ASN A 159 -4.00 13.94 36.35
N ARG A 160 -5.31 13.88 36.60
CA ARG A 160 -6.32 14.65 35.86
C ARG A 160 -6.17 16.15 36.12
N ALA A 161 -6.00 16.55 37.38
CA ALA A 161 -5.79 17.94 37.76
C ALA A 161 -4.48 18.49 37.16
N ALA A 162 -3.38 17.74 37.26
CA ALA A 162 -2.10 18.10 36.64
C ALA A 162 -2.21 18.27 35.12
N ARG A 163 -2.93 17.37 34.43
CA ARG A 163 -3.20 17.51 32.98
C ARG A 163 -4.03 18.75 32.64
N ASN A 164 -5.05 19.05 33.44
CA ASN A 164 -5.89 20.23 33.23
C ASN A 164 -5.10 21.52 33.47
N LEU A 165 -4.31 21.57 34.54
CA LEU A 165 -3.40 22.66 34.84
C LEU A 165 -2.39 22.86 33.71
N ASN A 166 -1.69 21.80 33.28
CA ASN A 166 -0.74 21.88 32.17
C ASN A 166 -1.39 22.32 30.85
N ARG A 167 -2.63 21.89 30.58
CA ARG A 167 -3.40 22.37 29.42
C ARG A 167 -3.69 23.87 29.54
N ILE A 168 -4.16 24.33 30.69
CA ILE A 168 -4.42 25.75 30.98
C ILE A 168 -3.13 26.58 30.81
N TYR A 169 -2.02 26.19 31.46
CA TYR A 169 -0.73 26.88 31.35
C TYR A 169 -0.17 26.89 29.92
N SER A 170 -0.32 25.81 29.15
CA SER A 170 0.12 25.75 27.75
C SER A 170 -0.69 26.66 26.81
N THR A 171 -1.90 27.05 27.22
CA THR A 171 -2.76 27.95 26.44
C THR A 171 -2.57 29.41 26.86
N ILE A 172 -2.16 29.65 28.12
CA ILE A 172 -1.96 30.99 28.71
C ILE A 172 -0.56 31.55 28.41
N ILE A 173 0.46 30.71 28.15
CA ILE A 173 1.81 31.18 27.82
C ILE A 173 2.03 31.18 26.29
N PRO A 174 1.60 32.24 25.57
CA PRO A 174 2.28 32.65 24.34
C PRO A 174 2.86 34.07 24.43
N LEU A 175 2.80 34.74 25.58
CA LEU A 175 3.28 36.12 25.76
C LEU A 175 3.93 36.29 27.14
N ASN A 176 5.20 35.90 27.26
CA ASN A 176 6.17 36.56 28.14
C ASN A 176 7.58 36.15 27.72
N SER A 177 8.18 37.08 27.00
CA SER A 177 9.61 37.28 26.79
C SER A 177 10.43 37.15 28.08
N ILE A 178 11.59 36.48 27.95
CA ILE A 178 12.86 36.70 28.65
C ILE A 178 12.93 36.27 30.13
N MET A 179 13.58 35.13 30.39
CA MET A 179 14.66 34.93 31.39
C MET A 179 15.12 33.45 31.33
N PRO A 180 16.38 33.12 30.99
CA PRO A 180 16.87 31.75 31.10
C PRO A 180 17.23 31.44 32.56
N LEU A 181 16.35 30.74 33.29
CA LEU A 181 16.71 30.16 34.57
C LEU A 181 17.62 28.94 34.33
N GLN A 182 18.92 29.14 34.57
CA GLN A 182 19.93 28.09 34.65
C GLN A 182 19.55 27.10 35.77
N ILE A 183 18.98 25.95 35.41
CA ILE A 183 18.85 24.82 36.32
C ILE A 183 20.18 24.07 36.30
N ARG A 184 20.98 24.23 37.35
CA ARG A 184 22.18 23.42 37.59
C ARG A 184 21.76 21.95 37.84
N PRO A 185 22.32 20.96 37.14
CA PRO A 185 21.99 19.56 37.35
C PRO A 185 22.77 18.99 38.54
N GLU A 186 22.42 19.38 39.75
CA GLU A 186 22.81 18.66 40.96
C GLU A 186 21.68 18.79 41.97
N GLN A 187 20.76 17.83 42.00
CA GLN A 187 20.04 17.32 43.19
C GLN A 187 19.05 16.21 42.77
N THR A 188 19.48 15.27 41.93
CA THR A 188 18.83 13.95 41.84
C THR A 188 19.49 12.99 42.83
N ARG A 189 19.36 13.27 44.13
CA ARG A 189 19.66 12.32 45.21
C ARG A 189 19.27 12.93 46.56
N LYS A 190 18.59 12.11 47.37
CA LYS A 190 18.27 12.25 48.82
C LYS A 190 16.84 12.73 49.13
N PHE A 191 15.91 11.76 49.19
CA PHE A 191 14.98 11.59 50.34
C PHE A 191 14.59 10.10 50.46
N ARG A 192 15.60 9.24 50.62
CA ARG A 192 15.60 8.16 51.61
C ARG A 192 16.46 8.74 52.75
N TYR A 193 16.18 8.63 54.05
CA TYR A 193 15.73 7.47 54.82
C TYR A 193 15.06 7.90 56.15
N THR A 194 14.53 6.89 56.83
CA THR A 194 14.27 6.78 58.28
C THR A 194 13.12 7.60 58.88
N LEU A 195 12.08 6.91 59.37
CA LEU A 195 11.95 6.60 60.80
C LEU A 195 10.72 5.67 61.03
N SER A 196 11.03 4.50 61.58
CA SER A 196 10.26 3.84 62.65
C SER A 196 8.80 3.46 62.40
N ALA A 197 8.59 2.26 61.84
CA ALA A 197 7.38 1.48 62.10
C ALA A 197 7.47 0.92 63.54
N LYS A 198 6.89 1.64 64.50
CA LYS A 198 6.71 1.17 65.89
C LYS A 198 5.32 1.62 66.36
N SER A 199 4.28 0.90 65.92
CA SER A 199 2.96 0.83 66.56
C SER A 199 1.97 0.03 65.69
N ILE A 200 2.17 -1.28 65.55
CA ILE A 200 1.05 -2.19 65.34
C ILE A 200 1.29 -3.38 66.28
N GLY A 201 0.56 -3.39 67.39
CA GLY A 201 0.30 -4.61 68.14
C GLY A 201 -0.61 -5.55 67.33
N ALA A 202 -0.66 -6.80 67.77
CA ALA A 202 -1.35 -7.96 67.17
C ALA A 202 -0.49 -8.69 66.11
N SER A 203 0.29 -9.71 66.48
CA SER A 203 -0.09 -11.09 66.87
C SER A 203 -0.41 -11.99 65.67
N LEU A 204 0.28 -13.14 65.66
CA LEU A 204 -0.01 -14.43 65.00
C LEU A 204 0.66 -14.70 63.63
N ASN A 205 1.73 -15.50 63.72
CA ASN A 205 1.99 -16.75 63.00
C ASN A 205 1.36 -16.95 61.61
N VAL A 206 2.17 -17.30 60.60
CA VAL A 206 2.52 -18.69 60.25
C VAL A 206 3.57 -18.69 59.13
N GLY A 207 4.69 -19.39 59.36
CA GLY A 207 5.32 -20.34 58.43
C GLY A 207 5.66 -19.91 56.99
N GLY A 208 6.94 -19.58 56.80
CA GLY A 208 7.87 -20.06 55.77
C GLY A 208 7.39 -20.48 54.37
N ARG A 209 8.03 -19.92 53.32
CA ARG A 209 9.14 -20.58 52.58
C ARG A 209 9.59 -19.71 51.42
N GLU A 210 10.90 -19.53 51.36
CA GLU A 210 11.67 -19.08 50.20
C GLU A 210 11.42 -19.98 48.99
N LYS A 211 11.49 -19.41 47.78
CA LYS A 211 12.56 -19.76 46.83
C LYS A 211 12.61 -18.81 45.64
N GLU A 212 13.85 -18.43 45.37
CA GLU A 212 14.38 -17.54 44.35
C GLU A 212 14.24 -18.08 42.92
N ARG A 213 14.41 -17.14 41.97
CA ARG A 213 15.14 -17.20 40.68
C ARG A 213 14.47 -16.18 39.74
N GLY A 214 15.10 -15.14 39.19
CA GLY A 214 16.47 -14.96 38.75
C GLY A 214 16.39 -14.52 37.29
N PHE A 215 16.31 -13.20 37.02
CA PHE A 215 16.34 -12.67 35.65
C PHE A 215 17.78 -12.38 35.24
N ARG A 216 18.29 -13.18 34.30
CA ARG A 216 19.53 -12.93 33.56
C ARG A 216 19.32 -11.77 32.57
N SER A 217 20.32 -10.91 32.54
CA SER A 217 20.59 -9.87 31.55
C SER A 217 20.84 -10.45 30.16
N LEU A 218 20.44 -9.73 29.11
CA LEU A 218 21.24 -9.52 27.89
C LEU A 218 20.86 -8.15 27.29
N ALA A 219 21.90 -7.38 27.02
CA ALA A 219 21.86 -6.00 26.55
C ALA A 219 21.99 -5.91 25.02
N SER A 220 21.61 -4.73 24.51
CA SER A 220 22.14 -4.04 23.33
C SER A 220 21.84 -4.61 21.94
N ASP A 221 21.08 -3.84 21.15
CA ASP A 221 21.50 -3.32 19.83
C ASP A 221 20.38 -2.44 19.25
N ARG A 222 20.57 -1.13 19.27
CA ARG A 222 19.80 -0.18 18.45
C ARG A 222 20.77 0.77 17.77
N GLN A 223 20.97 0.54 16.48
CA GLN A 223 21.63 1.47 15.57
C GLN A 223 20.79 2.74 15.41
N GLU A 224 21.45 3.88 15.56
CA GLU A 224 20.96 5.22 15.30
C GLU A 224 20.91 5.46 13.78
N PHE A 225 19.77 5.91 13.26
CA PHE A 225 19.68 6.52 11.93
C PHE A 225 19.26 7.98 12.11
N SER A 226 20.25 8.88 11.98
CA SER A 226 20.07 10.32 11.86
C SER A 226 19.94 10.70 10.39
N GLY A 227 18.79 11.25 10.00
CA GLY A 227 18.56 11.81 8.66
C GLY A 227 17.43 12.84 8.71
N PRO A 228 17.56 14.01 8.06
CA PRO A 228 16.57 15.08 8.13
C PRO A 228 15.30 14.77 7.33
N LEU A 229 14.14 15.12 7.89
CA LEU A 229 12.82 14.95 7.26
C LEU A 229 12.58 16.01 6.18
N PRO A 230 12.00 15.66 5.01
CA PRO A 230 11.74 16.61 3.94
C PRO A 230 10.55 17.53 4.27
N GLY A 231 10.75 18.83 4.03
CA GLY A 231 9.74 19.87 4.19
C GLY A 231 8.66 19.79 3.10
N PHE A 232 7.40 19.94 3.51
CA PHE A 232 6.26 20.04 2.62
C PHE A 232 6.22 21.43 1.96
N ARG A 233 6.09 21.45 0.64
CA ARG A 233 5.62 22.59 -0.16
C ARG A 233 4.22 22.28 -0.66
#